data_AF-A0A5J6WGU2-F1
#
_entry.id   AF-A0A5J6WGU2-F1
#
_cell.length_a   1.000
_cell.length_b   1.000
_cell.length_c   1.000
_cell.angle_alpha   90.00
_cell.angle_beta   90.00
_cell.angle_gamma   90.00
#
_symmetry.space_group_name_H-M   'P 1'
#
loop_
_entity.id
_entity.type
_entity.pdbx_description
1 polymer ?
#
loop_
_entity_poly.entity_id
_entity_poly.type
_entity_poly.pdbx_seq_one_letter_code
_entity_poly.pdbx_strand_id
1 'polypeptide(L)'
;MRLNKQNVALALLVVTTLWGCAPTEEEKKQKEEENKNRPSISLQSSTSISEPINGAISFPTTVSLSKTSTVDVTAKYAITPLSAMPAGDFEMKNGLVSIPAGALTADIDITVYSDNLDENDEEFIVSLSSITNANLGNISQIITINDSDLDTTNLSFETDNAQVAEGSGLYKIKILLSAPSEKEVKIPFTIAGLASEGQDFIINTSSPITVTTGTTEVEIELDFIDDNIPEGGESVILQLESPENAELGKYSKLLLTIPGDVGLNDTGITTWYNGSSFIEAQKNSDYPGQDAEFGRDVVITEPSDGPTAFSFTKLDYAGNSLPSSATNASCVQDNRTGLVFELKQEVQKLPAFDGDPLAEYIDKALEDGNYEYYDSHASWRANNYGYYWYSSDTENNGGGSGPVGSVFANEKYPISPSCAFPYEGSGGYNPEHNSCNTSIYASTFNSLAVCGFQDWKLPTIEQLRSIHNYRATQPLVDEVNFFPKTNIGGNTGTDPNSANYISSTTSADASGAAWCMNSTTGQVRLCNKHVPNLVRMVRGGAQ
;
A
#
# COMPACT_ATOMS: atom_id res chain seq x y z
N MET A 1 -3.77 39.69 28.65
CA MET A 1 -3.76 40.98 27.93
C MET A 1 -5.23 41.34 27.68
N ARG A 2 -5.75 42.34 28.38
CA ARG A 2 -7.13 42.86 28.24
C ARG A 2 -7.22 43.75 27.00
N LEU A 3 -8.35 43.71 26.29
CA LEU A 3 -8.93 44.64 25.27
C LEU A 3 -9.58 43.75 24.17
N ASN A 4 -10.77 43.97 23.62
CA ASN A 4 -11.59 45.18 23.59
C ASN A 4 -13.05 44.78 23.22
N LYS A 5 -14.04 45.17 24.04
CA LYS A 5 -15.47 45.19 23.67
C LYS A 5 -15.81 46.63 23.25
N GLN A 6 -16.21 46.81 22.00
CA GLN A 6 -16.71 48.04 21.37
C GLN A 6 -17.81 47.58 20.40
N ASN A 7 -18.98 48.18 20.19
CA ASN A 7 -19.62 49.39 20.67
C ASN A 7 -21.14 49.16 20.50
N VAL A 8 -21.95 49.33 21.56
CA VAL A 8 -23.40 49.53 21.40
C VAL A 8 -23.65 51.02 21.49
N ALA A 9 -23.89 51.65 20.34
CA ALA A 9 -24.22 53.07 20.25
C ALA A 9 -25.69 53.28 20.60
N LEU A 10 -25.90 53.89 21.76
CA LEU A 10 -27.18 54.40 22.24
C LEU A 10 -27.50 55.72 21.53
N ALA A 11 -28.38 55.71 20.53
CA ALA A 11 -28.90 56.94 19.93
C ALA A 11 -30.16 57.38 20.70
N LEU A 12 -29.97 58.38 21.57
CA LEU A 12 -31.04 59.15 22.21
C LEU A 12 -31.87 59.87 21.14
N LEU A 13 -33.17 59.63 21.13
CA LEU A 13 -34.14 60.32 20.29
C LEU A 13 -34.51 61.67 20.92
N VAL A 14 -34.17 62.77 20.25
CA VAL A 14 -34.65 64.13 20.59
C VAL A 14 -36.12 64.20 20.21
N VAL A 15 -37.01 64.16 21.20
CA VAL A 15 -38.45 64.43 21.01
C VAL A 15 -38.66 65.94 21.11
N THR A 16 -38.84 66.58 19.96
CA THR A 16 -39.49 67.89 19.86
C THR A 16 -40.95 67.72 20.27
N THR A 17 -41.35 68.29 21.39
CA THR A 17 -42.71 68.27 21.91
C THR A 17 -43.64 69.10 21.03
N LEU A 18 -44.37 68.44 20.13
CA LEU A 18 -45.65 68.95 19.63
C LEU A 18 -46.73 68.58 20.67
N TRP A 19 -47.39 69.59 21.22
CA TRP A 19 -48.56 69.44 22.08
C TRP A 19 -49.67 68.69 21.31
N GLY A 20 -49.82 67.41 21.62
CA GLY A 20 -51.04 66.63 21.39
C GLY A 20 -51.53 66.11 22.74
N CYS A 21 -52.84 66.21 22.99
CA CYS A 21 -53.52 65.85 24.23
C CYS A 21 -52.94 64.61 24.94
N ALA A 22 -52.69 64.74 26.25
CA ALA A 22 -52.59 63.57 27.11
C ALA A 22 -53.97 62.87 27.11
N PRO A 23 -54.01 61.54 26.88
CA PRO A 23 -55.28 60.82 26.77
C PRO A 23 -56.02 60.87 28.11
N THR A 24 -57.33 61.11 28.03
CA THR A 24 -58.21 61.20 29.21
C THR A 24 -58.25 59.85 29.95
N GLU A 25 -58.64 59.84 31.24
CA GLU A 25 -58.81 58.57 31.97
C GLU A 25 -59.83 57.62 31.30
N GLU A 26 -60.82 58.16 30.59
CA GLU A 26 -61.78 57.38 29.80
C GLU A 26 -61.14 56.78 28.55
N GLU A 27 -60.27 57.50 27.84
CA GLU A 27 -59.53 56.96 26.68
C GLU A 27 -58.51 55.89 27.10
N LYS A 28 -57.93 56.00 28.30
CA LYS A 28 -57.07 54.95 28.88
C LYS A 28 -57.87 53.71 29.27
N LYS A 29 -59.03 53.88 29.92
CA LYS A 29 -59.93 52.76 30.26
C LYS A 29 -60.50 52.08 29.01
N GLN A 30 -60.87 52.83 27.98
CA GLN A 30 -61.30 52.27 26.69
C GLN A 30 -60.19 51.49 26.00
N LYS A 31 -58.95 52.03 25.93
CA LYS A 31 -57.82 51.28 25.37
C LYS A 31 -57.46 50.04 26.18
N GLU A 32 -57.55 50.07 27.51
CA GLU A 32 -57.33 48.90 28.36
C GLU A 32 -58.41 47.83 28.18
N GLU A 33 -59.68 48.23 28.04
CA GLU A 33 -60.80 47.32 27.82
C GLU A 33 -60.80 46.73 26.40
N GLU A 34 -60.41 47.52 25.40
CA GLU A 34 -60.17 47.07 24.02
C GLU A 34 -59.00 46.08 23.97
N ASN A 35 -57.92 46.33 24.71
CA ASN A 35 -56.78 45.39 24.80
C ASN A 35 -57.16 44.10 25.53
N LYS A 36 -58.00 44.16 26.57
CA LYS A 36 -58.51 42.98 27.28
C LYS A 36 -59.36 42.10 26.39
N ASN A 37 -59.98 42.67 25.35
CA ASN A 37 -60.88 41.95 24.48
C ASN A 37 -60.26 41.46 23.15
N ARG A 38 -59.04 41.89 22.80
CA ARG A 38 -58.30 41.37 21.63
C ARG A 38 -57.71 39.97 21.90
N PRO A 39 -57.69 39.07 20.91
CA PRO A 39 -56.96 37.80 21.04
C PRO A 39 -55.45 38.05 21.12
N SER A 40 -54.71 37.11 21.69
CA SER A 40 -53.25 37.06 21.60
C SER A 40 -52.85 36.18 20.42
N ILE A 41 -51.95 36.68 19.57
CA ILE A 41 -51.37 35.90 18.47
C ILE A 41 -50.11 35.17 18.93
N SER A 42 -49.97 33.90 18.56
CA SER A 42 -48.81 33.09 18.96
C SER A 42 -48.41 32.04 17.92
N LEU A 43 -47.11 31.78 17.86
CA LEU A 43 -46.46 30.60 17.28
C LEU A 43 -46.17 29.56 18.37
N GLN A 44 -45.84 28.33 17.97
CA GLN A 44 -45.22 27.35 18.87
C GLN A 44 -43.81 27.79 19.28
N SER A 45 -43.27 27.28 20.39
CA SER A 45 -41.92 27.64 20.82
C SER A 45 -40.85 26.99 19.93
N SER A 46 -41.05 25.71 19.57
CA SER A 46 -40.18 24.98 18.67
C SER A 46 -40.90 23.89 17.90
N THR A 47 -40.32 23.50 16.78
CA THR A 47 -40.69 22.32 15.99
C THR A 47 -39.43 21.68 15.46
N SER A 48 -39.41 20.35 15.40
CA SER A 48 -38.33 19.58 14.79
C SER A 48 -38.91 18.78 13.64
N ILE A 49 -38.19 18.76 12.52
CA ILE A 49 -38.54 18.06 11.31
C ILE A 49 -37.30 17.36 10.78
N SER A 50 -37.41 16.11 10.35
CA SER A 50 -36.34 15.49 9.56
C SER A 50 -36.45 15.98 8.13
N GLU A 51 -35.32 16.31 7.53
CA GLU A 51 -35.26 16.58 6.10
C GLU A 51 -35.81 15.37 5.29
N PRO A 52 -36.27 15.58 4.05
CA PRO A 52 -36.71 14.46 3.22
C PRO A 52 -35.52 13.67 2.68
N ILE A 53 -35.69 12.39 2.32
CA ILE A 53 -34.61 11.60 1.67
C ILE A 53 -34.29 12.15 0.26
N ASN A 54 -35.23 12.82 -0.40
CA ASN A 54 -35.04 13.41 -1.72
C ASN A 54 -35.97 14.61 -1.96
N GLY A 55 -35.44 15.68 -2.53
CA GLY A 55 -36.19 16.82 -3.04
C GLY A 55 -36.48 17.88 -1.98
N ALA A 56 -37.77 18.09 -1.68
CA ALA A 56 -38.20 19.10 -0.73
C ALA A 56 -39.48 18.65 -0.02
N ILE A 57 -39.62 19.04 1.25
CA ILE A 57 -40.82 18.86 2.06
C ILE A 57 -41.35 20.22 2.49
N SER A 58 -42.63 20.48 2.23
CA SER A 58 -43.31 21.66 2.76
C SER A 58 -44.20 21.27 3.93
N PHE A 59 -44.11 22.02 5.04
CA PHE A 59 -44.94 21.82 6.21
C PHE A 59 -45.50 23.15 6.74
N PRO A 60 -46.71 23.13 7.34
CA PRO A 60 -47.33 24.34 7.86
C PRO A 60 -46.78 24.71 9.24
N THR A 61 -46.32 25.95 9.38
CA THR A 61 -46.11 26.60 10.68
C THR A 61 -47.37 27.37 11.06
N THR A 62 -48.14 26.84 12.01
CA THR A 62 -49.45 27.39 12.40
C THR A 62 -49.34 28.59 13.33
N VAL A 63 -49.87 29.73 12.88
CA VAL A 63 -50.10 30.93 13.69
C VAL A 63 -51.48 30.85 14.32
N SER A 64 -51.57 30.98 15.64
CA SER A 64 -52.81 30.79 16.41
C SER A 64 -53.24 32.03 17.17
N LEU A 65 -54.56 32.22 17.31
CA LEU A 65 -55.18 33.19 18.20
C LEU A 65 -55.73 32.50 19.46
N SER A 66 -55.61 33.14 20.62
CA SER A 66 -56.20 32.61 21.87
C SER A 66 -57.73 32.62 21.90
N LYS A 67 -58.38 33.36 20.99
CA LYS A 67 -59.83 33.39 20.74
C LYS A 67 -60.10 33.99 19.36
N THR A 68 -61.31 33.82 18.82
CA THR A 68 -61.68 34.40 17.52
C THR A 68 -61.70 35.93 17.57
N SER A 69 -61.33 36.56 16.45
CA SER A 69 -61.45 38.01 16.24
C SER A 69 -62.64 38.31 15.33
N THR A 70 -63.30 39.46 15.52
CA THR A 70 -64.35 39.95 14.61
C THR A 70 -63.80 40.72 13.41
N VAL A 71 -62.49 40.97 13.38
CA VAL A 71 -61.76 41.62 12.28
C VAL A 71 -60.52 40.80 11.95
N ASP A 72 -60.01 40.94 10.73
CA ASP A 72 -58.79 40.25 10.31
C ASP A 72 -57.60 40.64 11.20
N VAL A 73 -56.83 39.63 11.63
CA VAL A 73 -55.56 39.82 12.34
C VAL A 73 -54.45 39.60 11.33
N THR A 74 -53.59 40.60 11.12
CA THR A 74 -52.45 40.49 10.20
C THR A 74 -51.13 40.65 10.93
N ALA A 75 -50.11 39.92 10.49
CA ALA A 75 -48.74 40.04 10.95
C ALA A 75 -47.78 39.84 9.77
N LYS A 76 -46.63 40.51 9.81
CA LYS A 76 -45.50 40.17 8.94
C LYS A 76 -44.74 39.01 9.56
N TYR A 77 -44.34 38.03 8.77
CA TYR A 77 -43.41 36.99 9.23
C TYR A 77 -42.06 37.12 8.52
N ALA A 78 -41.00 36.80 9.25
CA ALA A 78 -39.64 36.76 8.73
C ALA A 78 -38.92 35.49 9.19
N ILE A 79 -38.19 34.86 8.27
CA ILE A 79 -37.31 33.72 8.53
C ILE A 79 -35.89 34.24 8.72
N THR A 80 -35.24 33.86 9.83
CA THR A 80 -33.87 34.24 10.17
C THR A 80 -33.02 32.97 10.31
N PRO A 81 -32.02 32.75 9.44
CA PRO A 81 -31.07 31.64 9.55
C PRO A 81 -30.36 31.63 10.93
N LEU A 82 -30.07 30.43 11.47
CA LEU A 82 -29.12 30.25 12.58
C LEU A 82 -27.93 29.38 12.11
N SER A 83 -28.00 28.06 12.30
CA SER A 83 -27.08 27.10 11.69
C SER A 83 -27.52 26.74 10.27
N ALA A 84 -28.83 26.49 10.08
CA ALA A 84 -29.39 26.23 8.76
C ALA A 84 -29.28 27.46 7.87
N MET A 85 -28.88 27.26 6.62
CA MET A 85 -28.69 28.25 5.59
C MET A 85 -29.73 28.11 4.44
N PRO A 86 -30.24 29.22 3.87
CA PRO A 86 -31.23 29.14 2.79
C PRO A 86 -30.80 28.48 1.49
N ALA A 87 -29.50 28.22 1.33
CA ALA A 87 -28.87 27.71 0.12
C ALA A 87 -28.41 26.27 0.34
N GLY A 88 -29.34 25.40 0.71
CA GLY A 88 -29.10 24.02 1.12
C GLY A 88 -30.34 23.48 1.80
N ASP A 89 -30.78 24.17 2.86
CA ASP A 89 -31.58 23.48 3.90
C ASP A 89 -33.05 23.93 3.91
N PHE A 90 -33.33 25.20 3.57
CA PHE A 90 -34.71 25.71 3.53
C PHE A 90 -34.94 26.88 2.56
N GLU A 91 -36.19 27.13 2.20
CA GLU A 91 -36.58 28.27 1.36
C GLU A 91 -36.71 29.57 2.18
N MET A 92 -35.87 30.58 1.92
CA MET A 92 -36.03 31.90 2.54
C MET A 92 -37.18 32.69 1.92
N LYS A 93 -38.34 32.65 2.59
CA LYS A 93 -39.55 33.37 2.19
C LYS A 93 -40.10 34.22 3.34
N ASN A 94 -40.14 35.53 3.14
CA ASN A 94 -40.74 36.48 4.08
C ASN A 94 -42.08 36.97 3.54
N GLY A 95 -43.04 37.28 4.42
CA GLY A 95 -44.37 37.63 3.93
C GLY A 95 -45.33 38.20 4.97
N LEU A 96 -46.61 38.17 4.61
CA LEU A 96 -47.74 38.53 5.45
C LEU A 96 -48.57 37.29 5.73
N VAL A 97 -48.92 37.08 6.98
CA VAL A 97 -49.91 36.09 7.41
C VAL A 97 -51.16 36.85 7.86
N SER A 98 -52.33 36.38 7.41
CA SER A 98 -53.63 36.96 7.76
C SER A 98 -54.52 35.86 8.31
N ILE A 99 -55.07 36.08 9.51
CA ILE A 99 -56.10 35.25 10.12
C ILE A 99 -57.43 35.98 9.91
N PRO A 100 -58.30 35.49 9.01
CA PRO A 100 -59.57 36.15 8.71
C PRO A 100 -60.47 36.25 9.94
N ALA A 101 -61.35 37.24 9.95
CA ALA A 101 -62.39 37.37 10.97
C ALA A 101 -63.16 36.05 11.16
N GLY A 102 -63.30 35.62 12.42
CA GLY A 102 -63.95 34.37 12.81
C GLY A 102 -63.04 33.12 12.76
N ALA A 103 -61.85 33.19 12.15
CA ALA A 103 -60.87 32.09 12.18
C ALA A 103 -60.02 32.14 13.47
N LEU A 104 -59.42 31.00 13.82
CA LEU A 104 -58.50 30.86 14.95
C LEU A 104 -57.04 30.73 14.52
N THR A 105 -56.79 30.28 13.29
CA THR A 105 -55.45 29.97 12.81
C THR A 105 -55.26 30.38 11.35
N ALA A 106 -53.99 30.56 10.98
CA ALA A 106 -53.52 30.58 9.60
C ALA A 106 -52.13 29.96 9.57
N ASP A 107 -51.76 29.34 8.45
CA ASP A 107 -50.48 28.66 8.30
C ASP A 107 -49.49 29.51 7.49
N ILE A 108 -48.21 29.37 7.84
CA ILE A 108 -47.07 29.81 7.06
C ILE A 108 -46.42 28.54 6.50
N ASP A 109 -46.43 28.38 5.18
CA ASP A 109 -45.76 27.24 4.54
C ASP A 109 -44.24 27.42 4.59
N ILE A 110 -43.57 26.44 5.21
CA ILE A 110 -42.11 26.36 5.29
C ILE A 110 -41.66 25.20 4.41
N THR A 111 -40.69 25.42 3.54
CA THR A 111 -40.09 24.40 2.68
C THR A 111 -38.69 24.08 3.19
N VAL A 112 -38.42 22.81 3.47
CA VAL A 112 -37.10 22.25 3.80
C VAL A 112 -36.65 21.40 2.62
N TYR A 113 -35.38 21.49 2.27
CA TYR A 113 -34.74 20.74 1.19
C TYR A 113 -33.98 19.54 1.76
N SER A 114 -33.59 18.61 0.88
CA SER A 114 -32.69 17.51 1.20
C SER A 114 -31.38 17.67 0.47
N ASP A 115 -30.29 17.14 1.01
CA ASP A 115 -29.13 16.79 0.22
C ASP A 115 -28.58 15.38 0.52
N ASN A 116 -27.26 15.20 0.48
CA ASN A 116 -26.60 13.93 0.78
C ASN A 116 -25.33 14.19 1.62
N LEU A 117 -25.30 15.28 2.39
CA LEU A 117 -24.20 15.70 3.24
C LEU A 117 -24.48 15.24 4.67
N ASP A 118 -23.55 14.49 5.25
CA ASP A 118 -23.64 14.17 6.69
C ASP A 118 -23.40 15.43 7.55
N GLU A 119 -24.44 15.86 8.26
CA GLU A 119 -24.55 17.19 8.89
C GLU A 119 -24.92 17.10 10.38
N ASN A 120 -24.76 18.22 11.11
CA ASN A 120 -25.34 18.29 12.45
C ASN A 120 -26.79 18.77 12.35
N ASP A 121 -27.63 18.48 13.34
CA ASP A 121 -28.96 19.11 13.41
C ASP A 121 -28.85 20.65 13.32
N GLU A 122 -29.62 21.23 12.42
CA GLU A 122 -29.53 22.64 12.07
C GLU A 122 -30.78 23.43 12.46
N GLU A 123 -30.66 24.74 12.64
CA GLU A 123 -31.76 25.57 13.14
C GLU A 123 -31.96 26.87 12.35
N PHE A 124 -33.22 27.32 12.30
CA PHE A 124 -33.59 28.69 11.92
C PHE A 124 -34.80 29.19 12.73
N ILE A 125 -35.06 30.49 12.68
CA ILE A 125 -36.15 31.13 13.44
C ILE A 125 -37.22 31.69 12.50
N VAL A 126 -38.49 31.41 12.81
CA VAL A 126 -39.65 32.14 12.26
C VAL A 126 -40.14 33.15 13.30
N SER A 127 -40.23 34.43 12.92
CA SER A 127 -40.65 35.52 13.81
C SER A 127 -41.80 36.33 13.24
N LEU A 128 -42.71 36.79 14.12
CA LEU A 128 -43.82 37.67 13.76
C LEU A 128 -43.54 39.13 14.16
N SER A 129 -43.92 40.07 13.30
CA SER A 129 -43.79 41.51 13.53
C SER A 129 -44.95 42.29 12.93
N SER A 130 -45.04 43.60 13.22
CA SER A 130 -46.10 44.49 12.68
C SER A 130 -47.53 43.97 12.89
N ILE A 131 -47.79 43.35 14.05
CA ILE A 131 -49.06 42.70 14.38
C ILE A 131 -50.16 43.76 14.53
N THR A 132 -51.32 43.51 13.93
CA THR A 132 -52.52 44.35 14.04
C THR A 132 -53.68 43.57 14.65
N ASN A 133 -54.58 44.26 15.36
CA ASN A 133 -55.83 43.69 15.93
C ASN A 133 -55.66 42.52 16.93
N ALA A 134 -54.43 42.23 17.38
CA ALA A 134 -54.12 41.21 18.38
C ALA A 134 -53.06 41.70 19.38
N ASN A 135 -53.07 41.11 20.58
CA ASN A 135 -52.01 41.23 21.57
C ASN A 135 -50.84 40.30 21.25
N LEU A 136 -49.65 40.61 21.76
CA LEU A 136 -48.48 39.75 21.62
C LEU A 136 -48.61 38.53 22.55
N GLY A 137 -48.54 37.33 21.96
CA GLY A 137 -48.22 36.08 22.65
C GLY A 137 -46.76 35.69 22.40
N ASN A 138 -46.50 34.41 22.15
CA ASN A 138 -45.20 33.95 21.66
C ASN A 138 -45.04 34.28 20.17
N ILE A 139 -44.12 35.17 19.81
CA ILE A 139 -43.96 35.65 18.41
C ILE A 139 -42.72 35.07 17.71
N SER A 140 -42.10 34.04 18.29
CA SER A 140 -40.89 33.42 17.76
C SER A 140 -40.99 31.90 17.89
N GLN A 141 -40.55 31.20 16.85
CA GLN A 141 -40.48 29.74 16.81
C GLN A 141 -39.12 29.31 16.27
N ILE A 142 -38.46 28.39 16.96
CA ILE A 142 -37.25 27.72 16.45
C ILE A 142 -37.68 26.51 15.65
N ILE A 143 -37.20 26.38 14.42
CA ILE A 143 -37.33 25.18 13.61
C ILE A 143 -35.98 24.49 13.62
N THR A 144 -35.95 23.23 14.02
CA THR A 144 -34.78 22.34 13.94
C THR A 144 -34.99 21.38 12.77
N ILE A 145 -34.03 21.35 11.84
CA ILE A 145 -33.93 20.35 10.78
C ILE A 145 -33.01 19.24 11.32
N ASN A 146 -33.53 18.03 11.45
CA ASN A 146 -32.70 16.89 11.82
C ASN A 146 -32.14 16.26 10.55
N ASP A 147 -30.83 16.04 10.55
CA ASP A 147 -30.11 15.30 9.51
C ASP A 147 -30.69 13.88 9.40
N SER A 148 -30.96 13.45 8.17
CA SER A 148 -31.54 12.15 7.87
C SER A 148 -30.59 11.22 7.10
N ASP A 149 -29.38 11.69 6.80
CA ASP A 149 -28.40 10.94 6.05
C ASP A 149 -27.76 9.83 6.90
N LEU A 150 -27.97 8.58 6.47
CA LEU A 150 -27.60 7.37 7.22
C LEU A 150 -26.18 6.87 6.96
N ASP A 151 -25.41 7.54 6.08
CA ASP A 151 -24.11 7.06 5.63
C ASP A 151 -22.99 7.63 6.49
N THR A 152 -22.66 6.95 7.59
CA THR A 152 -21.34 7.13 8.21
C THR A 152 -20.27 6.94 7.13
N THR A 153 -19.55 8.01 6.82
CA THR A 153 -18.62 8.03 5.71
C THR A 153 -17.48 7.04 5.93
N ASN A 154 -17.27 6.14 4.97
CA ASN A 154 -16.18 5.17 4.99
C ASN A 154 -14.93 5.75 4.34
N LEU A 155 -13.78 5.54 4.99
CA LEU A 155 -12.46 6.02 4.56
C LEU A 155 -11.59 4.87 4.07
N SER A 156 -11.06 4.95 2.86
CA SER A 156 -10.10 3.96 2.37
C SER A 156 -9.10 4.54 1.39
N PHE A 157 -7.91 3.95 1.35
CA PHE A 157 -7.02 4.10 0.20
C PHE A 157 -7.67 3.52 -1.07
N GLU A 158 -7.19 3.93 -2.24
CA GLU A 158 -7.64 3.37 -3.53
C GLU A 158 -7.25 1.89 -3.69
N THR A 159 -6.07 1.52 -3.17
CA THR A 159 -5.49 0.18 -3.22
C THR A 159 -4.82 -0.16 -1.89
N ASP A 160 -4.49 -1.45 -1.68
CA ASP A 160 -3.70 -1.91 -0.53
C ASP A 160 -2.19 -1.99 -0.82
N ASN A 161 -1.79 -1.83 -2.08
CA ASN A 161 -0.40 -1.78 -2.53
C ASN A 161 -0.21 -0.83 -3.71
N ALA A 162 0.96 -0.20 -3.78
CA ALA A 162 1.42 0.56 -4.93
C ALA A 162 2.97 0.57 -4.99
N GLN A 163 3.52 1.08 -6.09
CA GLN A 163 4.95 1.17 -6.32
C GLN A 163 5.31 2.61 -6.69
N VAL A 164 6.41 3.11 -6.11
CA VAL A 164 6.88 4.48 -6.32
C VAL A 164 8.38 4.43 -6.51
N ALA A 165 8.89 5.00 -7.60
CA ALA A 165 10.32 5.04 -7.85
C ALA A 165 11.02 6.04 -6.91
N GLU A 166 12.24 5.71 -6.51
CA GLU A 166 13.15 6.64 -5.86
C GLU A 166 13.33 7.91 -6.73
N GLY A 167 13.48 9.07 -6.08
CA GLY A 167 13.64 10.35 -6.79
C GLY A 167 12.44 10.81 -7.60
N SER A 168 11.29 10.12 -7.53
CA SER A 168 10.06 10.54 -8.20
C SER A 168 9.50 11.86 -7.63
N GLY A 169 10.02 12.30 -6.48
CA GLY A 169 9.64 13.52 -5.80
C GLY A 169 8.30 13.37 -5.10
N LEU A 170 7.49 14.42 -5.17
CA LEU A 170 6.19 14.49 -4.49
C LEU A 170 5.20 13.45 -5.02
N TYR A 171 4.87 12.49 -4.17
CA TYR A 171 3.83 11.50 -4.38
C TYR A 171 2.62 11.77 -3.47
N LYS A 172 1.43 11.75 -4.06
CA LYS A 172 0.16 12.08 -3.41
C LYS A 172 -0.67 10.83 -3.23
N ILE A 173 -0.76 10.33 -2.00
CA ILE A 173 -1.60 9.18 -1.64
C ILE A 173 -3.01 9.66 -1.36
N LYS A 174 -3.97 9.20 -2.17
CA LYS A 174 -5.39 9.53 -2.00
C LYS A 174 -6.06 8.66 -0.95
N ILE A 175 -6.80 9.31 -0.06
CA ILE A 175 -7.80 8.70 0.83
C ILE A 175 -9.17 9.13 0.31
N LEU A 176 -10.01 8.15 -0.01
CA LEU A 176 -11.35 8.37 -0.52
C LEU A 176 -12.39 8.25 0.61
N LEU A 177 -13.37 9.13 0.57
CA LEU A 177 -14.58 9.11 1.37
C LEU A 177 -15.73 8.54 0.52
N SER A 178 -16.57 7.70 1.10
CA SER A 178 -17.76 7.17 0.41
C SER A 178 -18.83 8.23 0.11
N ALA A 179 -18.89 9.29 0.92
CA ALA A 179 -19.79 10.43 0.79
C ALA A 179 -19.11 11.70 1.35
N PRO A 180 -19.48 12.90 0.86
CA PRO A 180 -19.07 14.16 1.50
C PRO A 180 -19.71 14.32 2.90
N SER A 181 -19.06 15.07 3.78
CA SER A 181 -19.56 15.40 5.12
C SER A 181 -19.33 16.88 5.43
N GLU A 182 -20.26 17.51 6.15
CA GLU A 182 -20.07 18.84 6.74
C GLU A 182 -19.49 18.77 8.15
N LYS A 183 -19.44 17.58 8.75
CA LYS A 183 -18.73 17.33 10.01
C LYS A 183 -17.22 17.34 9.74
N GLU A 184 -16.46 17.88 10.70
CA GLU A 184 -14.99 17.82 10.65
C GLU A 184 -14.54 16.36 10.84
N VAL A 185 -13.99 15.76 9.78
CA VAL A 185 -13.40 14.41 9.81
C VAL A 185 -11.91 14.51 10.08
N LYS A 186 -11.43 13.86 11.15
CA LYS A 186 -10.00 13.74 11.48
C LYS A 186 -9.52 12.31 11.32
N ILE A 187 -8.44 12.13 10.57
CA ILE A 187 -7.91 10.82 10.20
C ILE A 187 -6.48 10.70 10.74
N PRO A 188 -6.28 10.10 11.92
CA PRO A 188 -4.94 9.74 12.37
C PRO A 188 -4.37 8.62 11.49
N PHE A 189 -3.08 8.69 11.20
CA PHE A 189 -2.35 7.64 10.51
C PHE A 189 -0.94 7.45 11.10
N THR A 190 -0.37 6.27 10.86
CA THR A 190 1.00 5.90 11.22
C THR A 190 1.78 5.46 9.97
N ILE A 191 3.11 5.61 10.04
CA ILE A 191 4.05 5.18 9.00
C ILE A 191 5.06 4.22 9.62
N ALA A 192 5.30 3.10 8.92
CA ALA A 192 6.34 2.12 9.22
C ALA A 192 6.97 1.66 7.89
N GLY A 193 7.90 0.72 7.93
CA GLY A 193 8.50 0.17 6.70
C GLY A 193 9.98 -0.16 6.87
N LEU A 194 10.63 -0.39 5.74
CA LEU A 194 12.09 -0.52 5.64
C LEU A 194 12.74 0.82 5.28
N ALA A 195 12.05 1.66 4.52
CA ALA A 195 12.51 3.00 4.18
C ALA A 195 12.52 3.91 5.42
N SER A 196 13.57 4.71 5.54
CA SER A 196 13.92 5.65 6.60
C SER A 196 13.48 7.07 6.27
N GLU A 197 12.66 7.66 7.14
CA GLU A 197 12.25 9.07 7.02
C GLU A 197 13.47 10.01 7.11
N GLY A 198 13.55 10.96 6.18
CA GLY A 198 14.60 11.95 6.05
C GLY A 198 15.82 11.48 5.26
N GLN A 199 15.91 10.20 4.90
CA GLN A 199 16.87 9.69 3.91
C GLN A 199 16.14 9.34 2.61
N ASP A 200 15.13 8.47 2.69
CA ASP A 200 14.51 7.89 1.49
C ASP A 200 13.21 8.61 1.12
N PHE A 201 12.55 9.20 2.12
CA PHE A 201 11.37 10.04 1.92
C PHE A 201 11.20 11.11 3.00
N ILE A 202 10.48 12.19 2.69
CA ILE A 202 10.02 13.21 3.64
C ILE A 202 8.49 13.17 3.71
N ILE A 203 7.94 13.20 4.92
CA ILE A 203 6.50 13.32 5.13
C ILE A 203 6.13 14.80 5.16
N ASN A 204 5.30 15.25 4.21
CA ASN A 204 4.84 16.64 4.14
C ASN A 204 3.46 16.86 4.81
N THR A 205 2.75 15.78 5.13
CA THR A 205 1.43 15.83 5.76
C THR A 205 1.48 15.45 7.24
N SER A 206 0.92 16.29 8.11
CA SER A 206 0.80 15.99 9.53
C SER A 206 -0.35 15.03 9.83
N SER A 207 -0.16 14.16 10.83
CA SER A 207 -1.20 13.31 11.41
C SER A 207 -1.74 13.92 12.71
N PRO A 208 -3.08 14.02 12.93
CA PRO A 208 -4.14 13.60 12.02
C PRO A 208 -4.35 14.57 10.85
N ILE A 209 -4.77 14.04 9.71
CA ILE A 209 -5.21 14.85 8.55
C ILE A 209 -6.69 15.21 8.69
N THR A 210 -7.06 16.43 8.30
CA THR A 210 -8.44 16.92 8.36
C THR A 210 -9.04 16.99 6.96
N VAL A 211 -10.24 16.46 6.79
CA VAL A 211 -10.98 16.58 5.53
C VAL A 211 -11.70 17.92 5.49
N THR A 212 -11.62 18.63 4.36
CA THR A 212 -12.38 19.87 4.19
C THR A 212 -13.85 19.55 3.92
N THR A 213 -14.76 20.34 4.49
CA THR A 213 -16.21 20.13 4.34
C THR A 213 -16.62 20.04 2.88
N GLY A 214 -17.50 19.09 2.56
CA GLY A 214 -18.03 18.87 1.21
C GLY A 214 -17.05 18.22 0.21
N THR A 215 -15.88 17.76 0.65
CA THR A 215 -14.93 17.03 -0.22
C THR A 215 -15.01 15.51 0.00
N THR A 216 -14.71 14.74 -1.04
CA THR A 216 -14.73 13.26 -1.00
C THR A 216 -13.34 12.63 -1.09
N GLU A 217 -12.29 13.44 -1.13
CA GLU A 217 -10.90 12.97 -1.17
C GLU A 217 -9.98 13.89 -0.37
N VAL A 218 -8.96 13.30 0.23
CA VAL A 218 -7.87 14.02 0.88
C VAL A 218 -6.55 13.29 0.60
N GLU A 219 -5.43 14.02 0.57
CA GLU A 219 -4.13 13.47 0.16
C GLU A 219 -3.11 13.47 1.31
N ILE A 220 -2.40 12.35 1.50
CA ILE A 220 -1.13 12.31 2.23
C ILE A 220 -0.01 12.54 1.22
N GLU A 221 0.86 13.51 1.51
CA GLU A 221 1.97 13.90 0.67
C GLU A 221 3.29 13.36 1.24
N LEU A 222 3.95 12.52 0.44
CA LEU A 222 5.31 12.03 0.69
C LEU A 222 6.22 12.51 -0.45
N ASP A 223 7.41 13.00 -0.13
CA ASP A 223 8.43 13.36 -1.12
C ASP A 223 9.50 12.27 -1.13
N PHE A 224 9.59 11.49 -2.19
CA PHE A 224 10.59 10.43 -2.34
C PHE A 224 11.90 11.03 -2.84
N ILE A 225 12.93 10.90 -2.02
CA ILE A 225 14.24 11.49 -2.25
C ILE A 225 15.03 10.59 -3.21
N ASP A 226 15.85 11.20 -4.05
CA ASP A 226 16.90 10.53 -4.83
C ASP A 226 18.20 10.67 -4.05
N ASP A 227 18.95 9.59 -3.87
CA ASP A 227 20.31 9.69 -3.37
C ASP A 227 21.35 9.06 -4.32
N ASN A 228 22.58 8.85 -3.84
CA ASN A 228 23.66 8.25 -4.66
C ASN A 228 24.21 6.97 -4.01
N ILE A 229 23.49 6.45 -3.02
CA ILE A 229 23.78 5.22 -2.30
C ILE A 229 22.95 4.14 -2.98
N PRO A 230 23.59 3.16 -3.64
CA PRO A 230 22.84 2.07 -4.25
C PRO A 230 22.19 1.21 -3.17
N GLU A 231 20.86 1.15 -3.18
CA GLU A 231 20.05 0.45 -2.19
C GLU A 231 19.20 -0.67 -2.80
N GLY A 232 18.83 -1.63 -1.95
CA GLY A 232 17.88 -2.67 -2.33
C GLY A 232 16.45 -2.13 -2.43
N GLY A 233 15.50 -2.96 -2.89
CA GLY A 233 14.09 -2.58 -2.81
C GLY A 233 13.61 -2.45 -1.37
N GLU A 234 12.91 -1.36 -1.06
CA GLU A 234 12.42 -1.03 0.28
C GLU A 234 10.91 -0.77 0.29
N SER A 235 10.35 -0.45 1.46
CA SER A 235 8.91 -0.24 1.60
C SER A 235 8.55 0.84 2.60
N VAL A 236 7.44 1.54 2.31
CA VAL A 236 6.72 2.42 3.24
C VAL A 236 5.33 1.83 3.47
N ILE A 237 4.94 1.67 4.72
CA ILE A 237 3.65 1.11 5.15
C ILE A 237 2.86 2.22 5.84
N LEU A 238 1.79 2.67 5.20
CA LEU A 238 0.82 3.61 5.75
C LEU A 238 -0.35 2.84 6.39
N GLN A 239 -0.72 3.19 7.61
CA GLN A 239 -1.87 2.62 8.32
C GLN A 239 -2.77 3.74 8.82
N LEU A 240 -4.04 3.72 8.40
CA LEU A 240 -5.08 4.58 8.98
C LEU A 240 -5.48 4.03 10.35
N GLU A 241 -5.55 4.93 11.33
CA GLU A 241 -6.02 4.67 12.69
C GLU A 241 -7.51 5.06 12.82
N SER A 242 -8.13 4.85 13.99
CA SER A 242 -9.55 5.17 14.21
C SER A 242 -9.85 6.67 13.97
N PRO A 243 -10.69 7.03 12.98
CA PRO A 243 -11.01 8.42 12.65
C PRO A 243 -12.13 8.99 13.54
N GLU A 244 -12.24 10.33 13.57
CA GLU A 244 -13.40 11.04 14.15
C GLU A 244 -14.46 11.29 13.07
N ASN A 245 -15.74 11.04 13.37
CA ASN A 245 -16.90 11.25 12.48
C ASN A 245 -16.86 10.48 11.15
N ALA A 246 -16.15 9.36 11.10
CA ALA A 246 -16.06 8.46 9.94
C ALA A 246 -15.78 7.02 10.40
N GLU A 247 -15.86 6.07 9.48
CA GLU A 247 -15.47 4.67 9.71
C GLU A 247 -14.36 4.24 8.74
N LEU A 248 -13.56 3.24 9.13
CA LEU A 248 -12.53 2.68 8.25
C LEU A 248 -13.17 1.72 7.24
N GLY A 249 -12.91 1.95 5.96
CA GLY A 249 -13.31 1.09 4.86
C GLY A 249 -12.37 -0.09 4.64
N LYS A 250 -12.50 -0.70 3.44
CA LYS A 250 -11.80 -1.96 3.08
C LYS A 250 -10.27 -1.85 3.15
N TYR A 251 -9.71 -0.77 2.61
CA TYR A 251 -8.27 -0.56 2.53
C TYR A 251 -7.85 0.51 3.55
N SER A 252 -7.60 0.10 4.79
CA SER A 252 -7.06 0.96 5.85
C SER A 252 -5.53 0.90 5.97
N LYS A 253 -4.88 0.06 5.15
CA LYS A 253 -3.43 -0.11 5.09
C LYS A 253 -2.96 -0.06 3.63
N LEU A 254 -1.88 0.68 3.37
CA LEU A 254 -1.24 0.77 2.06
C LEU A 254 0.25 0.42 2.18
N LEU A 255 0.70 -0.54 1.37
CA LEU A 255 2.10 -0.88 1.18
C LEU A 255 2.63 -0.18 -0.09
N LEU A 256 3.49 0.83 0.08
CA LEU A 256 4.26 1.43 -1.00
C LEU A 256 5.60 0.70 -1.12
N THR A 257 5.91 0.19 -2.31
CA THR A 257 7.21 -0.42 -2.62
C THR A 257 8.08 0.57 -3.36
N ILE A 258 9.30 0.79 -2.87
CA ILE A 258 10.34 1.57 -3.54
C ILE A 258 11.28 0.56 -4.21
N PRO A 259 11.22 0.38 -5.53
CA PRO A 259 12.19 -0.45 -6.22
C PRO A 259 13.57 0.24 -6.13
N GLY A 260 14.58 -0.49 -5.64
CA GLY A 260 15.95 0.03 -5.57
C GLY A 260 16.53 0.35 -6.95
N ASP A 261 17.68 1.02 -6.94
CA ASP A 261 18.39 1.57 -8.11
C ASP A 261 18.46 0.61 -9.31
N VAL A 262 17.60 0.85 -10.30
CA VAL A 262 17.33 -0.06 -11.41
C VAL A 262 18.51 -0.23 -12.36
N GLY A 263 19.09 -1.43 -12.35
CA GLY A 263 19.90 -1.99 -13.42
C GLY A 263 20.37 -3.39 -13.07
N LEU A 264 20.30 -4.34 -14.00
CA LEU A 264 21.12 -5.56 -13.88
C LEU A 264 22.57 -5.12 -13.66
N ASN A 265 23.34 -5.90 -12.91
CA ASN A 265 24.76 -5.56 -12.75
C ASN A 265 25.40 -5.35 -14.12
N ASP A 266 26.35 -4.42 -14.09
CA ASP A 266 27.26 -4.17 -15.19
C ASP A 266 28.03 -5.45 -15.54
N THR A 267 28.53 -5.57 -16.77
CA THR A 267 29.10 -6.86 -17.22
C THR A 267 30.50 -7.11 -16.63
N GLY A 268 31.16 -6.06 -16.13
CA GLY A 268 32.49 -6.10 -15.57
C GLY A 268 33.60 -5.94 -16.60
N ILE A 269 33.28 -5.85 -17.89
CA ILE A 269 34.27 -5.72 -18.96
C ILE A 269 34.98 -4.38 -18.84
N THR A 270 36.22 -4.41 -18.35
CA THR A 270 37.09 -3.24 -18.19
C THR A 270 38.06 -3.00 -19.35
N THR A 271 37.94 -3.75 -20.44
CA THR A 271 38.86 -3.69 -21.59
C THR A 271 38.12 -3.34 -22.87
N TRP A 272 38.77 -2.57 -23.74
CA TRP A 272 38.20 -2.08 -25.00
C TRP A 272 38.57 -2.99 -26.19
N TYR A 273 37.63 -3.11 -27.11
CA TYR A 273 37.77 -3.64 -28.46
C TYR A 273 38.54 -2.68 -29.37
N ASN A 274 39.48 -3.24 -30.13
CA ASN A 274 40.35 -2.51 -31.06
C ASN A 274 40.14 -2.83 -32.54
N GLY A 275 39.07 -3.56 -32.89
CA GLY A 275 38.88 -4.07 -34.25
C GLY A 275 39.35 -5.51 -34.46
N SER A 276 39.95 -6.15 -33.44
CA SER A 276 40.36 -7.56 -33.49
C SER A 276 40.20 -8.31 -32.16
N SER A 277 40.31 -7.64 -31.01
CA SER A 277 40.24 -8.27 -29.67
C SER A 277 39.81 -7.28 -28.58
N PHE A 278 39.27 -7.78 -27.46
CA PHE A 278 38.88 -7.03 -26.25
C PHE A 278 40.01 -7.04 -25.20
N ILE A 279 41.14 -6.40 -25.48
CA ILE A 279 42.32 -6.41 -24.57
C ILE A 279 42.91 -5.03 -24.35
N GLU A 280 42.42 -3.99 -25.04
CA GLU A 280 42.98 -2.66 -24.86
C GLU A 280 42.61 -2.12 -23.50
N ALA A 281 43.51 -1.33 -22.91
CA ALA A 281 43.31 -0.69 -21.62
C ALA A 281 42.80 0.75 -21.75
N GLN A 282 42.57 1.24 -22.98
CA GLN A 282 42.15 2.61 -23.25
C GLN A 282 41.11 2.66 -24.37
N LYS A 283 40.22 3.65 -24.28
CA LYS A 283 39.20 3.93 -25.29
C LYS A 283 39.81 4.20 -26.66
N ASN A 284 39.26 3.56 -27.69
CA ASN A 284 39.56 3.86 -29.08
C ASN A 284 38.42 4.70 -29.68
N SER A 285 38.74 5.86 -30.27
CA SER A 285 37.77 6.74 -30.91
C SER A 285 37.04 6.12 -32.10
N ASP A 286 37.65 5.11 -32.74
CA ASP A 286 37.06 4.42 -33.90
C ASP A 286 35.94 3.45 -33.50
N TYR A 287 35.87 3.10 -32.22
CA TYR A 287 34.88 2.18 -31.66
C TYR A 287 34.30 2.78 -30.36
N PRO A 288 33.49 3.86 -30.43
CA PRO A 288 32.91 4.49 -29.25
C PRO A 288 31.74 3.67 -28.67
N GLY A 289 31.43 3.90 -27.40
CA GLY A 289 30.22 3.35 -26.78
C GLY A 289 30.36 1.89 -26.36
N GLN A 290 31.57 1.50 -25.95
CA GLN A 290 31.84 0.14 -25.45
C GLN A 290 31.48 0.02 -23.97
N ASP A 291 31.26 -1.22 -23.52
CA ASP A 291 30.86 -1.55 -22.15
C ASP A 291 31.76 -0.88 -21.09
N ALA A 292 33.08 -1.00 -21.25
CA ALA A 292 34.10 -0.38 -20.40
C ALA A 292 34.04 1.16 -20.27
N GLU A 293 33.16 1.85 -21.02
CA GLU A 293 32.91 3.29 -20.92
C GLU A 293 31.76 3.65 -19.96
N PHE A 294 30.96 2.68 -19.50
CA PHE A 294 29.75 2.91 -18.73
C PHE A 294 29.69 2.03 -17.48
N GLY A 295 28.83 2.38 -16.54
CA GLY A 295 28.60 1.57 -15.35
C GLY A 295 29.67 1.73 -14.26
N ARG A 296 29.72 0.77 -13.34
CA ARG A 296 30.55 0.85 -12.13
C ARG A 296 31.98 0.42 -12.43
N ASP A 297 32.20 -0.29 -13.54
CA ASP A 297 33.51 -0.80 -13.92
C ASP A 297 34.45 0.22 -14.60
N VAL A 298 33.95 1.41 -14.94
CA VAL A 298 34.73 2.56 -15.45
C VAL A 298 35.85 2.98 -14.48
N VAL A 299 35.63 2.78 -13.18
CA VAL A 299 36.60 3.10 -12.13
C VAL A 299 37.20 1.80 -11.60
N ILE A 300 38.50 1.59 -11.83
CA ILE A 300 39.23 0.41 -11.31
C ILE A 300 39.56 0.63 -9.82
N THR A 301 38.57 0.47 -8.97
CA THR A 301 38.71 0.28 -7.52
C THR A 301 38.09 -1.04 -7.16
N GLU A 302 38.80 -1.96 -6.51
CA GLU A 302 38.25 -3.22 -6.00
C GLU A 302 37.75 -2.96 -4.56
N PRO A 303 36.51 -2.48 -4.35
CA PRO A 303 36.05 -2.06 -3.05
C PRO A 303 35.64 -3.31 -2.26
N SER A 304 35.51 -3.18 -0.94
CA SER A 304 35.31 -4.34 -0.07
C SER A 304 33.97 -5.06 -0.26
N ASP A 305 33.03 -4.47 -0.98
CA ASP A 305 31.67 -4.94 -1.24
C ASP A 305 31.53 -5.72 -2.56
N GLY A 306 32.57 -5.86 -3.38
CA GLY A 306 32.49 -6.63 -4.63
C GLY A 306 33.37 -6.07 -5.74
N PRO A 307 33.65 -6.85 -6.80
CA PRO A 307 34.44 -6.38 -7.93
C PRO A 307 33.83 -5.15 -8.60
N THR A 308 34.60 -4.36 -9.35
CA THR A 308 34.20 -3.03 -9.84
C THR A 308 32.80 -2.95 -10.46
N ALA A 309 32.26 -3.99 -11.12
CA ALA A 309 30.91 -3.99 -11.68
C ALA A 309 29.76 -4.29 -10.70
N PHE A 310 30.07 -4.85 -9.52
CA PHE A 310 29.11 -5.49 -8.62
C PHE A 310 29.19 -4.93 -7.20
N SER A 311 28.07 -4.88 -6.49
CA SER A 311 28.02 -4.54 -5.06
C SER A 311 27.18 -5.59 -4.32
N PHE A 312 27.79 -6.24 -3.34
CA PHE A 312 27.25 -7.41 -2.67
C PHE A 312 27.33 -7.30 -1.15
N THR A 313 26.28 -7.75 -0.49
CA THR A 313 26.21 -7.93 0.96
C THR A 313 26.02 -9.41 1.28
N LYS A 314 26.89 -9.97 2.12
CA LYS A 314 26.74 -11.35 2.61
C LYS A 314 25.66 -11.40 3.68
N LEU A 315 24.81 -12.42 3.66
CA LEU A 315 23.78 -12.63 4.68
C LEU A 315 24.00 -13.94 5.44
N ASP A 316 23.74 -13.93 6.74
CA ASP A 316 23.70 -15.14 7.56
C ASP A 316 22.43 -15.96 7.29
N TYR A 317 22.26 -17.08 8.00
CA TYR A 317 21.09 -17.95 7.81
C TYR A 317 19.77 -17.31 8.25
N ALA A 318 19.80 -16.28 9.10
CA ALA A 318 18.62 -15.54 9.55
C ALA A 318 18.33 -14.30 8.68
N GLY A 319 19.19 -13.98 7.71
CA GLY A 319 19.04 -12.83 6.82
C GLY A 319 19.74 -11.57 7.30
N ASN A 320 20.55 -11.63 8.36
CA ASN A 320 21.28 -10.46 8.83
C ASN A 320 22.53 -10.21 7.98
N SER A 321 22.83 -8.94 7.73
CA SER A 321 24.04 -8.53 7.01
C SER A 321 25.31 -8.92 7.75
N LEU A 322 26.27 -9.44 7.00
CA LEU A 322 27.59 -9.86 7.46
C LEU A 322 28.69 -9.02 6.80
N PRO A 323 29.84 -8.86 7.46
CA PRO A 323 31.02 -8.28 6.83
C PRO A 323 31.43 -9.07 5.58
N SER A 324 32.01 -8.40 4.58
CA SER A 324 32.42 -9.05 3.32
C SER A 324 33.47 -10.15 3.50
N SER A 325 34.25 -10.11 4.59
CA SER A 325 35.21 -11.16 4.96
C SER A 325 34.58 -12.40 5.59
N ALA A 326 33.27 -12.43 5.84
CA ALA A 326 32.60 -13.57 6.47
C ALA A 326 32.66 -14.82 5.57
N THR A 327 32.92 -15.97 6.20
CA THR A 327 33.02 -17.29 5.53
C THR A 327 31.80 -18.17 5.76
N ASN A 328 30.91 -17.79 6.69
CA ASN A 328 29.72 -18.53 7.11
C ASN A 328 28.41 -17.91 6.58
N ALA A 329 28.48 -17.16 5.48
CA ALA A 329 27.30 -16.64 4.79
C ALA A 329 26.47 -17.77 4.16
N SER A 330 25.16 -17.60 4.14
CA SER A 330 24.22 -18.52 3.51
C SER A 330 23.63 -17.98 2.20
N CYS A 331 23.58 -16.65 2.06
CA CYS A 331 23.12 -15.94 0.88
C CYS A 331 23.98 -14.70 0.60
N VAL A 332 23.82 -14.15 -0.59
CA VAL A 332 24.36 -12.84 -0.97
C VAL A 332 23.24 -11.99 -1.55
N GLN A 333 23.08 -10.80 -1.01
CA GLN A 333 22.26 -9.75 -1.59
C GLN A 333 23.12 -8.97 -2.58
N ASP A 334 22.57 -8.74 -3.75
CA ASP A 334 23.03 -7.77 -4.71
C ASP A 334 22.40 -6.42 -4.37
N ASN A 335 23.24 -5.47 -3.98
CA ASN A 335 22.81 -4.14 -3.53
C ASN A 335 22.35 -3.27 -4.71
N ARG A 336 22.67 -3.65 -5.96
CA ARG A 336 22.20 -2.93 -7.16
C ARG A 336 20.83 -3.41 -7.57
N THR A 337 20.64 -4.72 -7.68
CA THR A 337 19.37 -5.27 -8.19
C THR A 337 18.32 -5.51 -7.10
N GLY A 338 18.72 -5.47 -5.82
CA GLY A 338 17.90 -5.92 -4.69
C GLY A 338 17.62 -7.43 -4.71
N LEU A 339 18.24 -8.21 -5.61
CA LEU A 339 18.11 -9.65 -5.67
C LEU A 339 18.94 -10.28 -4.55
N VAL A 340 18.39 -11.32 -3.92
CA VAL A 340 19.16 -12.15 -2.98
C VAL A 340 19.32 -13.53 -3.58
N PHE A 341 20.56 -13.99 -3.67
CA PHE A 341 20.93 -15.28 -4.25
C PHE A 341 21.41 -16.25 -3.18
N GLU A 342 21.05 -17.52 -3.37
CA GLU A 342 21.56 -18.64 -2.61
C GLU A 342 23.09 -18.77 -2.75
N LEU A 343 23.80 -19.12 -1.66
CA LEU A 343 25.17 -19.68 -1.73
C LEU A 343 25.17 -21.20 -1.67
N LYS A 344 26.01 -21.84 -2.50
CA LYS A 344 26.12 -23.30 -2.55
C LYS A 344 26.98 -23.85 -1.42
N GLN A 345 26.79 -25.13 -1.10
CA GLN A 345 27.58 -25.87 -0.10
C GLN A 345 28.67 -26.74 -0.76
N GLU A 346 29.55 -27.30 0.06
CA GLU A 346 30.64 -28.17 -0.39
C GLU A 346 30.11 -29.39 -1.13
N VAL A 347 30.92 -29.90 -2.07
CA VAL A 347 30.66 -31.16 -2.77
C VAL A 347 30.40 -32.27 -1.76
N GLN A 348 29.33 -33.04 -1.98
CA GLN A 348 28.97 -34.18 -1.15
C GLN A 348 29.07 -35.50 -1.92
N LYS A 349 29.28 -36.59 -1.18
CA LYS A 349 29.23 -37.95 -1.73
C LYS A 349 27.78 -38.35 -1.99
N LEU A 350 27.49 -38.89 -3.17
CA LEU A 350 26.18 -39.45 -3.54
C LEU A 350 26.32 -40.94 -3.88
N PRO A 351 25.25 -41.74 -3.71
CA PRO A 351 25.26 -43.14 -4.07
C PRO A 351 25.42 -43.33 -5.59
N ALA A 352 26.08 -44.42 -5.99
CA ALA A 352 26.29 -44.76 -7.40
C ALA A 352 25.14 -45.60 -8.01
N PHE A 353 24.12 -45.92 -7.21
CA PHE A 353 22.99 -46.78 -7.54
C PHE A 353 21.70 -46.19 -6.95
N ASP A 354 20.55 -46.58 -7.50
CA ASP A 354 19.22 -46.08 -7.15
C ASP A 354 18.22 -47.23 -6.89
N GLY A 355 16.95 -46.89 -6.63
CA GLY A 355 15.86 -47.84 -6.48
C GLY A 355 16.02 -48.83 -5.31
N ASP A 356 15.52 -50.05 -5.47
CA ASP A 356 15.52 -51.10 -4.45
C ASP A 356 16.93 -51.40 -3.89
N PRO A 357 18.01 -51.50 -4.71
CA PRO A 357 19.37 -51.65 -4.19
C PRO A 357 19.81 -50.53 -3.23
N LEU A 358 19.35 -49.30 -3.46
CA LEU A 358 19.64 -48.17 -2.57
C LEU A 358 18.85 -48.26 -1.28
N ALA A 359 17.57 -48.64 -1.33
CA ALA A 359 16.76 -48.87 -0.13
C ALA A 359 17.40 -49.94 0.77
N GLU A 360 17.75 -51.10 0.20
CA GLU A 360 18.38 -52.20 0.94
C GLU A 360 19.72 -51.78 1.58
N TYR A 361 20.52 -50.99 0.86
CA TYR A 361 21.77 -50.45 1.41
C TYR A 361 21.52 -49.53 2.60
N ILE A 362 20.57 -48.59 2.47
CA ILE A 362 20.27 -47.61 3.52
C ILE A 362 19.85 -48.33 4.80
N ASP A 363 18.89 -49.24 4.71
CA ASP A 363 18.36 -49.96 5.88
C ASP A 363 19.45 -50.74 6.60
N LYS A 364 20.28 -51.46 5.83
CA LYS A 364 21.40 -52.22 6.40
C LYS A 364 22.47 -51.32 7.02
N ALA A 365 22.82 -50.22 6.34
CA ALA A 365 23.86 -49.33 6.82
C ALA A 365 23.45 -48.57 8.09
N LEU A 366 22.14 -48.30 8.26
CA LEU A 366 21.58 -47.75 9.48
C LEU A 366 21.60 -48.78 10.63
N GLU A 367 21.25 -50.04 10.36
CA GLU A 367 21.33 -51.13 11.35
C GLU A 367 22.78 -51.36 11.82
N ASP A 368 23.72 -51.38 10.87
CA ASP A 368 25.15 -51.57 11.13
C ASP A 368 25.83 -50.32 11.73
N GLY A 369 25.13 -49.18 11.78
CA GLY A 369 25.65 -47.91 12.30
C GLY A 369 26.78 -47.30 11.45
N ASN A 370 26.85 -47.63 10.16
CA ASN A 370 27.91 -47.21 9.23
C ASN A 370 27.40 -46.40 8.02
N TYR A 371 26.20 -45.82 8.13
CA TYR A 371 25.61 -44.98 7.10
C TYR A 371 26.49 -43.77 6.74
N GLU A 372 26.96 -43.71 5.50
CA GLU A 372 28.01 -42.77 5.08
C GLU A 372 27.49 -41.45 4.47
N TYR A 373 26.18 -41.29 4.34
CA TYR A 373 25.57 -40.15 3.63
C TYR A 373 24.95 -39.09 4.57
N TYR A 374 25.25 -39.14 5.87
CA TYR A 374 24.75 -38.13 6.82
C TYR A 374 25.10 -36.69 6.41
N ASP A 375 26.34 -36.46 5.95
CA ASP A 375 26.79 -35.14 5.51
C ASP A 375 26.07 -34.69 4.22
N SER A 376 25.72 -35.64 3.36
CA SER A 376 24.97 -35.40 2.11
C SER A 376 23.58 -34.82 2.39
N HIS A 377 22.92 -35.25 3.46
CA HIS A 377 21.64 -34.69 3.89
C HIS A 377 21.80 -33.31 4.55
N ALA A 378 22.82 -33.13 5.39
CA ALA A 378 23.09 -31.85 6.05
C ALA A 378 23.47 -30.75 5.04
N SER A 379 24.17 -31.13 3.98
CA SER A 379 24.60 -30.25 2.89
C SER A 379 23.74 -30.43 1.64
N TRP A 380 22.41 -30.44 1.79
CA TRP A 380 21.47 -30.66 0.70
C TRP A 380 21.51 -29.60 -0.42
N ARG A 381 22.20 -28.47 -0.21
CA ARG A 381 22.49 -27.44 -1.21
C ARG A 381 23.90 -27.55 -1.80
N ALA A 382 24.49 -28.75 -1.78
CA ALA A 382 25.79 -29.01 -2.37
C ALA A 382 25.85 -28.61 -3.85
N ASN A 383 27.02 -28.15 -4.29
CA ASN A 383 27.21 -27.64 -5.65
C ASN A 383 27.30 -28.73 -6.73
N ASN A 384 27.35 -30.01 -6.36
CA ASN A 384 27.37 -31.15 -7.27
C ASN A 384 26.00 -31.83 -7.42
N TYR A 385 24.96 -31.29 -6.80
CA TYR A 385 23.61 -31.86 -6.88
C TYR A 385 22.87 -31.39 -8.13
N GLY A 386 22.20 -32.33 -8.79
CA GLY A 386 21.41 -32.11 -9.99
C GLY A 386 19.92 -32.30 -9.75
N TYR A 387 19.12 -31.43 -10.39
CA TYR A 387 17.66 -31.43 -10.27
C TYR A 387 17.02 -31.38 -11.64
N TYR A 388 15.96 -32.17 -11.82
CA TYR A 388 15.10 -32.05 -12.99
C TYR A 388 14.34 -30.73 -12.95
N TRP A 389 14.19 -30.11 -14.12
CA TRP A 389 13.33 -28.93 -14.22
C TRP A 389 11.89 -29.39 -14.14
N TYR A 390 11.14 -28.84 -13.18
CA TYR A 390 9.72 -29.14 -13.00
C TYR A 390 8.93 -27.89 -12.61
N SER A 391 7.80 -27.68 -13.30
CA SER A 391 6.79 -26.68 -12.93
C SER A 391 5.39 -27.17 -13.34
N SER A 392 4.46 -27.19 -12.39
CA SER A 392 3.05 -27.52 -12.64
C SER A 392 2.25 -26.35 -13.22
N ASP A 393 2.81 -25.15 -13.24
CA ASP A 393 2.16 -23.95 -13.75
C ASP A 393 2.04 -24.01 -15.28
N THR A 394 0.82 -24.21 -15.78
CA THR A 394 0.55 -24.35 -17.22
C THR A 394 0.72 -23.06 -18.00
N GLU A 395 0.72 -21.89 -17.34
CA GLU A 395 0.91 -20.60 -17.99
C GLU A 395 2.39 -20.32 -18.22
N ASN A 396 3.23 -20.72 -17.25
CA ASN A 396 4.65 -20.37 -17.23
C ASN A 396 5.60 -21.53 -17.55
N ASN A 397 5.10 -22.75 -17.79
CA ASN A 397 5.96 -23.91 -18.04
C ASN A 397 6.45 -24.08 -19.49
N GLY A 398 6.13 -23.15 -20.40
CA GLY A 398 6.60 -23.21 -21.79
C GLY A 398 6.11 -24.44 -22.53
N GLY A 399 4.89 -24.91 -22.24
CA GLY A 399 4.23 -26.02 -22.94
C GLY A 399 4.67 -27.41 -22.48
N GLY A 400 5.42 -27.54 -21.39
CA GLY A 400 5.82 -28.83 -20.83
C GLY A 400 6.28 -28.73 -19.38
N SER A 401 5.65 -29.47 -18.48
CA SER A 401 5.93 -29.40 -17.04
C SER A 401 7.32 -29.91 -16.65
N GLY A 402 7.99 -30.67 -17.52
CA GLY A 402 9.18 -31.45 -17.16
C GLY A 402 8.85 -32.63 -16.23
N PRO A 403 9.83 -33.49 -15.91
CA PRO A 403 9.60 -34.66 -15.08
C PRO A 403 9.67 -34.33 -13.59
N VAL A 404 8.79 -34.97 -12.80
CA VAL A 404 8.84 -34.93 -11.33
C VAL A 404 10.10 -35.61 -10.77
N GLY A 405 10.74 -36.48 -11.55
CA GLY A 405 11.87 -37.30 -11.12
C GLY A 405 11.42 -38.60 -10.43
N SER A 406 12.39 -39.49 -10.17
CA SER A 406 12.14 -40.72 -9.40
C SER A 406 11.97 -40.38 -7.93
N VAL A 407 11.01 -41.04 -7.28
CA VAL A 407 10.82 -40.96 -5.83
C VAL A 407 12.03 -41.59 -5.14
N PHE A 408 12.47 -41.01 -4.02
CA PHE A 408 13.56 -41.57 -3.22
C PHE A 408 13.22 -42.98 -2.74
N ALA A 409 14.23 -43.85 -2.76
CA ALA A 409 14.09 -45.24 -2.35
C ALA A 409 13.75 -45.38 -0.85
N ASN A 410 14.06 -44.38 -0.04
CA ASN A 410 13.75 -44.32 1.39
C ASN A 410 13.22 -42.92 1.75
N GLU A 411 12.00 -42.83 2.27
CA GLU A 411 11.35 -41.56 2.62
C GLU A 411 11.94 -40.90 3.88
N LYS A 412 12.59 -41.68 4.76
CA LYS A 412 13.22 -41.18 5.99
C LYS A 412 14.61 -40.64 5.72
N TYR A 413 15.33 -41.22 4.76
CA TYR A 413 16.66 -40.79 4.34
C TYR A 413 16.63 -40.47 2.84
N PRO A 414 16.04 -39.32 2.46
CA PRO A 414 15.83 -38.96 1.06
C PRO A 414 17.16 -38.67 0.35
N ILE A 415 17.64 -39.65 -0.42
CA ILE A 415 18.87 -39.55 -1.21
C ILE A 415 18.76 -40.36 -2.51
N SER A 416 19.43 -39.88 -3.56
CA SER A 416 19.58 -40.52 -4.86
C SER A 416 20.96 -40.22 -5.45
N PRO A 417 21.33 -40.79 -6.61
CA PRO A 417 22.55 -40.41 -7.32
C PRO A 417 22.61 -38.94 -7.77
N SER A 418 21.49 -38.20 -7.76
CA SER A 418 21.42 -36.81 -8.24
C SER A 418 21.38 -35.77 -7.12
N CYS A 419 20.71 -36.06 -6.01
CA CYS A 419 20.55 -35.12 -4.90
C CYS A 419 20.17 -35.83 -3.59
N ALA A 420 20.23 -35.08 -2.48
CA ALA A 420 19.74 -35.48 -1.16
C ALA A 420 18.98 -34.33 -0.49
N PHE A 421 18.11 -34.65 0.45
CA PHE A 421 17.38 -33.68 1.29
C PHE A 421 17.56 -34.00 2.78
N PRO A 422 17.18 -33.11 3.72
CA PRO A 422 17.23 -33.42 5.16
C PRO A 422 16.51 -34.74 5.49
N TYR A 423 17.03 -35.51 6.45
CA TYR A 423 16.49 -36.82 6.86
C TYR A 423 15.59 -36.73 8.10
N GLU A 424 14.80 -37.77 8.38
CA GLU A 424 13.87 -37.84 9.52
C GLU A 424 14.61 -37.62 10.84
N GLY A 425 14.22 -36.57 11.58
CA GLY A 425 14.88 -36.16 12.83
C GLY A 425 15.88 -35.02 12.68
N SER A 426 16.19 -34.59 11.44
CA SER A 426 16.94 -33.36 11.16
C SER A 426 16.02 -32.16 10.95
N GLY A 427 16.52 -30.95 11.23
CA GLY A 427 15.80 -29.71 10.93
C GLY A 427 15.58 -29.55 9.43
N GLY A 428 14.33 -29.32 9.02
CA GLY A 428 13.97 -29.18 7.60
C GLY A 428 13.49 -30.45 6.90
N TYR A 429 13.39 -31.56 7.62
CA TYR A 429 12.76 -32.76 7.07
C TYR A 429 11.30 -32.49 6.69
N ASN A 430 10.94 -32.87 5.47
CA ASN A 430 9.57 -32.90 5.00
C ASN A 430 9.37 -34.16 4.14
N PRO A 431 8.43 -35.05 4.49
CA PRO A 431 8.16 -36.26 3.70
C PRO A 431 7.68 -35.97 2.28
N GLU A 432 7.19 -34.76 1.99
CA GLU A 432 6.82 -34.35 0.63
C GLU A 432 8.02 -34.04 -0.27
N HIS A 433 9.22 -33.83 0.30
CA HIS A 433 10.45 -33.59 -0.46
C HIS A 433 11.05 -34.90 -0.96
N ASN A 434 10.32 -35.57 -1.84
CA ASN A 434 10.51 -36.98 -2.16
C ASN A 434 11.23 -37.26 -3.50
N SER A 435 11.66 -36.23 -4.24
CA SER A 435 12.34 -36.39 -5.53
C SER A 435 13.24 -35.19 -5.89
N CYS A 436 14.17 -35.38 -6.82
CA CYS A 436 15.14 -34.35 -7.24
C CYS A 436 14.59 -33.46 -8.36
N ASN A 437 13.73 -32.49 -8.05
CA ASN A 437 13.28 -31.49 -9.01
C ASN A 437 13.30 -30.05 -8.47
N THR A 438 13.25 -29.07 -9.37
CA THR A 438 13.36 -27.63 -9.04
C THR A 438 12.24 -27.12 -8.15
N SER A 439 11.02 -27.66 -8.29
CA SER A 439 9.87 -27.26 -7.47
C SER A 439 10.06 -27.70 -6.01
N ILE A 440 10.47 -28.95 -5.79
CA ILE A 440 10.78 -29.47 -4.45
C ILE A 440 11.98 -28.73 -3.85
N TYR A 441 12.99 -28.39 -4.67
CA TYR A 441 14.12 -27.60 -4.19
C TYR A 441 13.67 -26.23 -3.67
N ALA A 442 12.83 -25.52 -4.42
CA ALA A 442 12.27 -24.24 -4.02
C ALA A 442 11.37 -24.37 -2.78
N SER A 443 10.50 -25.39 -2.71
CA SER A 443 9.65 -25.63 -1.54
C SER A 443 10.46 -25.92 -0.29
N THR A 444 11.57 -26.66 -0.43
CA THR A 444 12.52 -26.91 0.66
C THR A 444 13.19 -25.63 1.14
N PHE A 445 13.62 -24.79 0.20
CA PHE A 445 14.25 -23.51 0.51
C PHE A 445 13.31 -22.60 1.31
N ASN A 446 12.04 -22.55 0.89
CA ASN A 446 11.00 -21.73 1.51
C ASN A 446 10.54 -22.29 2.87
N SER A 447 10.40 -23.61 3.00
CA SER A 447 10.00 -24.22 4.28
C SER A 447 11.05 -24.02 5.37
N LEU A 448 12.33 -23.94 4.98
CA LEU A 448 13.47 -23.72 5.87
C LEU A 448 13.76 -22.24 6.17
N ALA A 449 13.01 -21.33 5.55
CA ALA A 449 13.21 -19.89 5.63
C ALA A 449 14.70 -19.49 5.49
N VAL A 450 15.39 -20.07 4.50
CA VAL A 450 16.84 -19.86 4.35
C VAL A 450 17.12 -18.37 4.16
N CYS A 451 18.05 -17.84 4.96
CA CYS A 451 18.36 -16.41 5.07
C CYS A 451 17.18 -15.55 5.53
N GLY A 452 16.27 -16.11 6.34
CA GLY A 452 15.12 -15.40 6.90
C GLY A 452 13.94 -15.24 5.94
N PHE A 453 13.96 -15.90 4.78
CA PHE A 453 13.07 -15.60 3.66
C PHE A 453 12.31 -16.83 3.14
N GLN A 454 11.07 -16.65 2.68
CA GLN A 454 10.13 -17.74 2.31
C GLN A 454 9.50 -17.62 0.90
N ASP A 455 10.03 -16.73 0.07
CA ASP A 455 9.55 -16.37 -1.27
C ASP A 455 10.59 -16.66 -2.37
N TRP A 456 11.47 -17.63 -2.12
CA TRP A 456 12.49 -18.08 -3.06
C TRP A 456 11.88 -18.76 -4.28
N LYS A 457 12.47 -18.44 -5.43
CA LYS A 457 12.08 -18.95 -6.74
C LYS A 457 13.30 -19.30 -7.58
N LEU A 458 13.07 -20.09 -8.62
CA LEU A 458 14.08 -20.34 -9.63
C LEU A 458 14.31 -19.03 -10.42
N PRO A 459 15.55 -18.56 -10.59
CA PRO A 459 15.87 -17.29 -11.24
C PRO A 459 15.49 -17.33 -12.71
N THR A 460 15.15 -16.16 -13.27
CA THR A 460 15.10 -16.00 -14.72
C THR A 460 16.52 -16.07 -15.31
N ILE A 461 16.62 -16.25 -16.62
CA ILE A 461 17.94 -16.29 -17.27
C ILE A 461 18.70 -14.97 -17.10
N GLU A 462 18.02 -13.83 -17.11
CA GLU A 462 18.66 -12.52 -16.90
C GLU A 462 19.14 -12.34 -15.45
N GLN A 463 18.38 -12.85 -14.47
CA GLN A 463 18.82 -12.86 -13.06
C GLN A 463 20.04 -13.78 -12.85
N LEU A 464 20.14 -14.91 -13.57
CA LEU A 464 21.37 -15.72 -13.51
C LEU A 464 22.56 -14.99 -14.13
N ARG A 465 22.36 -14.30 -15.25
CA ARG A 465 23.42 -13.54 -15.93
C ARG A 465 23.88 -12.34 -15.12
N SER A 466 23.00 -11.73 -14.33
CA SER A 466 23.33 -10.54 -13.55
C SER A 466 24.36 -10.78 -12.46
N ILE A 467 24.72 -12.02 -12.14
CA ILE A 467 25.76 -12.31 -11.13
C ILE A 467 27.07 -12.80 -11.75
N HIS A 468 27.15 -12.92 -13.08
CA HIS A 468 28.35 -13.38 -13.76
C HIS A 468 29.23 -12.22 -14.24
N ASN A 469 30.52 -12.31 -13.96
CA ASN A 469 31.52 -11.31 -14.35
C ASN A 469 32.19 -11.72 -15.68
N TYR A 470 32.03 -10.90 -16.72
CA TYR A 470 32.47 -11.17 -18.09
C TYR A 470 33.90 -10.70 -18.43
N ARG A 471 34.72 -10.32 -17.44
CA ARG A 471 36.12 -9.87 -17.64
C ARG A 471 37.00 -10.90 -18.38
N ALA A 472 37.88 -10.38 -19.26
CA ALA A 472 38.77 -11.19 -20.09
C ALA A 472 40.12 -11.59 -19.44
N THR A 473 40.60 -10.89 -18.39
CA THR A 473 41.96 -11.09 -17.84
C THR A 473 42.04 -11.18 -16.30
N GLN A 474 42.44 -12.37 -15.78
CA GLN A 474 42.90 -12.76 -14.42
C GLN A 474 41.97 -12.47 -13.20
N PRO A 475 41.94 -13.41 -12.23
CA PRO A 475 41.24 -14.69 -12.24
C PRO A 475 39.74 -14.52 -11.94
N LEU A 476 38.97 -15.62 -12.02
CA LEU A 476 37.55 -15.75 -11.56
C LEU A 476 37.37 -15.49 -10.03
N VAL A 477 38.20 -14.65 -9.40
CA VAL A 477 38.40 -14.52 -7.94
C VAL A 477 37.15 -14.02 -7.23
N ASP A 478 36.31 -13.27 -7.92
CA ASP A 478 35.24 -12.54 -7.26
C ASP A 478 33.95 -13.35 -7.13
N GLU A 479 33.74 -14.32 -8.04
CA GLU A 479 32.80 -15.41 -7.79
C GLU A 479 33.23 -16.21 -6.56
N VAL A 480 34.53 -16.40 -6.29
CA VAL A 480 34.97 -17.20 -5.13
C VAL A 480 34.70 -16.48 -3.81
N ASN A 481 34.79 -15.15 -3.77
CA ASN A 481 34.61 -14.37 -2.55
C ASN A 481 33.13 -14.23 -2.13
N PHE A 482 32.24 -13.95 -3.09
CA PHE A 482 30.81 -13.74 -2.82
C PHE A 482 29.95 -14.94 -3.21
N PHE A 483 30.31 -15.71 -4.22
CA PHE A 483 29.65 -16.95 -4.63
C PHE A 483 30.54 -18.18 -4.43
N PRO A 484 31.10 -18.40 -3.21
CA PRO A 484 31.99 -19.52 -2.96
C PRO A 484 31.30 -20.83 -3.31
N LYS A 485 32.06 -21.77 -3.85
CA LYS A 485 31.58 -23.13 -4.20
C LYS A 485 30.57 -23.13 -5.35
N THR A 486 30.52 -22.11 -6.18
CA THR A 486 29.88 -22.24 -7.50
C THR A 486 30.57 -23.35 -8.27
N ASN A 487 29.78 -24.29 -8.80
CA ASN A 487 30.33 -25.36 -9.62
C ASN A 487 30.65 -24.79 -11.00
N ILE A 488 31.94 -24.71 -11.33
CA ILE A 488 32.48 -24.19 -12.60
C ILE A 488 32.89 -25.31 -13.57
N GLY A 489 32.45 -26.54 -13.32
CA GLY A 489 32.84 -27.72 -14.08
C GLY A 489 34.24 -28.22 -13.74
N GLY A 490 34.49 -29.51 -13.99
CA GLY A 490 35.83 -30.09 -13.88
C GLY A 490 36.63 -29.90 -15.17
N ASN A 491 37.97 -29.93 -15.08
CA ASN A 491 38.92 -29.88 -16.20
C ASN A 491 38.80 -31.06 -17.21
N THR A 492 37.77 -31.89 -17.12
CA THR A 492 37.52 -33.06 -17.95
C THR A 492 36.29 -32.80 -18.82
N GLY A 493 36.53 -32.21 -19.99
CA GLY A 493 35.51 -31.83 -20.99
C GLY A 493 34.77 -33.00 -21.66
N THR A 494 34.24 -33.94 -20.87
CA THR A 494 33.41 -35.05 -21.37
C THR A 494 31.95 -34.98 -20.93
N ASP A 495 31.57 -34.06 -20.03
CA ASP A 495 30.15 -33.80 -19.73
C ASP A 495 29.74 -32.39 -20.20
N PRO A 496 28.97 -32.28 -21.30
CA PRO A 496 28.44 -31.00 -21.79
C PRO A 496 27.46 -30.31 -20.81
N ASN A 497 27.06 -30.96 -19.70
CA ASN A 497 26.26 -30.39 -18.62
C ASN A 497 27.08 -29.93 -17.40
N SER A 498 28.41 -30.12 -17.41
CA SER A 498 29.25 -29.62 -16.33
C SER A 498 29.13 -28.09 -16.23
N ALA A 499 28.65 -27.60 -15.09
CA ALA A 499 28.49 -26.17 -14.76
C ALA A 499 27.21 -25.44 -15.27
N ASN A 500 26.18 -26.14 -15.75
CA ASN A 500 24.96 -25.45 -16.22
C ASN A 500 23.92 -25.26 -15.09
N TYR A 501 23.65 -24.00 -14.75
CA TYR A 501 22.57 -23.61 -13.83
C TYR A 501 21.29 -23.32 -14.61
N ILE A 502 20.23 -24.06 -14.32
CA ILE A 502 18.95 -23.94 -15.05
C ILE A 502 18.09 -22.80 -14.50
N SER A 503 17.35 -22.12 -15.39
CA SER A 503 16.50 -20.98 -15.05
C SER A 503 15.01 -21.32 -15.13
N SER A 504 14.15 -20.43 -14.63
CA SER A 504 12.70 -20.48 -14.82
C SER A 504 12.28 -20.06 -16.23
N THR A 505 13.17 -19.43 -17.00
CA THR A 505 12.87 -18.98 -18.37
C THR A 505 12.81 -20.17 -19.31
N THR A 506 11.62 -20.45 -19.82
CA THR A 506 11.37 -21.58 -20.73
C THR A 506 11.72 -21.24 -22.19
N SER A 507 11.98 -22.26 -23.00
CA SER A 507 12.17 -22.08 -24.44
C SER A 507 10.82 -22.02 -25.18
N ALA A 508 10.61 -20.99 -25.99
CA ALA A 508 9.42 -20.86 -26.83
C ALA A 508 9.36 -21.91 -27.95
N ASP A 509 10.53 -22.36 -28.43
CA ASP A 509 10.65 -23.25 -29.59
C ASP A 509 10.77 -24.73 -29.21
N ALA A 510 10.85 -25.06 -27.92
CA ALA A 510 11.05 -26.44 -27.45
C ALA A 510 10.50 -26.66 -26.03
N SER A 511 9.33 -27.31 -25.93
CA SER A 511 8.65 -27.58 -24.64
C SER A 511 9.45 -28.44 -23.66
N GLY A 512 10.39 -29.25 -24.18
CA GLY A 512 11.31 -30.06 -23.39
C GLY A 512 12.55 -29.33 -22.88
N ALA A 513 12.69 -28.02 -23.14
CA ALA A 513 13.88 -27.24 -22.80
C ALA A 513 13.57 -25.99 -21.97
N ALA A 514 14.53 -25.60 -21.14
CA ALA A 514 14.57 -24.30 -20.46
C ALA A 514 15.94 -23.66 -20.69
N TRP A 515 16.03 -22.34 -20.55
CA TRP A 515 17.30 -21.64 -20.65
C TRP A 515 18.13 -21.90 -19.40
N CYS A 516 19.42 -22.07 -19.60
CA CYS A 516 20.41 -22.23 -18.53
C CYS A 516 21.64 -21.38 -18.82
N MET A 517 22.39 -21.06 -17.78
CA MET A 517 23.66 -20.36 -17.86
C MET A 517 24.79 -21.29 -17.48
N ASN A 518 25.83 -21.35 -18.30
CA ASN A 518 27.08 -22.00 -17.95
C ASN A 518 27.87 -21.08 -17.00
N SER A 519 28.04 -21.46 -15.74
CA SER A 519 28.68 -20.61 -14.73
C SER A 519 30.16 -20.29 -15.02
N THR A 520 30.85 -21.13 -15.80
CA THR A 520 32.26 -20.89 -16.17
C THR A 520 32.42 -19.75 -17.18
N THR A 521 31.44 -19.58 -18.07
CA THR A 521 31.56 -18.69 -19.25
C THR A 521 30.48 -17.63 -19.34
N GLY A 522 29.45 -17.70 -18.49
CA GLY A 522 28.27 -16.84 -18.56
C GLY A 522 27.40 -17.10 -19.79
N GLN A 523 27.70 -18.13 -20.59
CA GLN A 523 27.00 -18.40 -21.83
C GLN A 523 25.62 -18.97 -21.56
N VAL A 524 24.61 -18.39 -22.20
CA VAL A 524 23.24 -18.89 -22.22
C VAL A 524 23.10 -20.04 -23.22
N ARG A 525 22.47 -21.14 -22.78
CA ARG A 525 22.26 -22.34 -23.59
C ARG A 525 20.87 -22.94 -23.33
N LEU A 526 20.41 -23.81 -24.23
CA LEU A 526 19.22 -24.62 -24.02
C LEU A 526 19.58 -25.87 -23.22
N CYS A 527 18.99 -26.01 -22.03
CA CYS A 527 19.12 -27.20 -21.19
C CYS A 527 17.85 -28.07 -21.26
N ASN A 528 18.06 -29.38 -21.29
CA ASN A 528 16.96 -30.35 -21.34
C ASN A 528 16.31 -30.49 -19.95
N LYS A 529 15.00 -30.33 -19.87
CA LYS A 529 14.21 -30.51 -18.63
C LYS A 529 14.30 -31.93 -18.07
N HIS A 530 14.57 -32.92 -18.93
CA HIS A 530 14.66 -34.35 -18.59
C HIS A 530 16.06 -34.80 -18.16
N VAL A 531 16.97 -33.87 -17.92
CA VAL A 531 18.31 -34.17 -17.39
C VAL A 531 18.48 -33.37 -16.10
N PRO A 532 19.11 -33.93 -15.06
CA PRO A 532 19.44 -33.16 -13.86
C PRO A 532 20.39 -32.01 -14.20
N ASN A 533 20.04 -30.79 -13.79
CA ASN A 533 20.86 -29.58 -13.94
C ASN A 533 21.17 -28.97 -12.56
N LEU A 534 22.18 -28.11 -12.50
CA LEU A 534 22.47 -27.36 -11.28
C LEU A 534 21.39 -26.31 -11.04
N VAL A 535 21.17 -25.98 -9.78
CA VAL A 535 20.18 -24.98 -9.35
C VAL A 535 20.80 -23.98 -8.38
N ARG A 536 20.35 -22.73 -8.50
CA ARG A 536 20.58 -21.66 -7.54
C ARG A 536 19.28 -20.90 -7.38
N MET A 537 18.83 -20.71 -6.15
CA MET A 537 17.61 -19.96 -5.87
C MET A 537 17.88 -18.45 -5.79
N VAL A 538 16.86 -17.66 -6.13
CA VAL A 538 16.85 -16.21 -5.99
C VAL A 538 15.54 -15.76 -5.33
N ARG A 539 15.55 -14.60 -4.68
CA ARG A 539 14.33 -13.90 -4.26
C ARG A 539 14.46 -12.40 -4.46
N GLY A 540 13.34 -11.70 -4.29
CA GLY A 540 13.27 -10.25 -4.46
C GLY A 540 13.56 -9.83 -5.89
N GLY A 541 14.21 -8.67 -6.00
CA GLY A 541 14.38 -7.93 -7.24
C GLY A 541 13.13 -7.15 -7.63
N ALA A 542 13.34 -6.00 -8.28
CA ALA A 542 12.27 -5.31 -8.97
C ALA A 542 11.73 -6.20 -10.10
N GLN A 543 10.41 -6.43 -10.13
CA GLN A 543 9.71 -6.72 -11.38
C GLN A 543 9.28 -5.41 -12.02
#